data_AF-A0A3G9J1U8-F1
#
_entry.id   AF-A0A3G9J1U8-F1
#
_cell.length_a   1.000
_cell.length_b   1.000
_cell.length_c   1.000
_cell.angle_alpha   90.00
_cell.angle_beta   90.00
_cell.angle_gamma   90.00
#
_symmetry.space_group_name_H-M   'P 1'
#
loop_
_entity.id
_entity.type
_entity.pdbx_description
1 polymer ?
#
loop_
_entity_poly.entity_id
_entity_poly.type
_entity_poly.pdbx_seq_one_letter_code
_entity_poly.pdbx_strand_id
1 'polypeptide(L)'
;MPNVLELFSQPEVLNYLQNRQFPPLLGETLFPEVKRDSLEFEQIKGARRVPVIASVHAFDTEAEIGSREATKQALELALIKRKMQMKEKDIIALENPRTPAEQQYLMREVYNDIDVLTASVRARVEAMRMEAAANGTVTLSENNLSAVINYQVPNEHKQVLSGTDLWTNPDSDPITQMLGWYSTLGTKPKRVLTSGTVLATLLRHPKVVGALFGNNAARIATRLDLNALLGQLELPTIAVYDDVYRKQNANGTYSQVRYFPQNKFVMLPDGPLGETIYGPTAEEIRLARDPQIDITKVGNVLAMVYEGGKDPVSTWTKAVATALPSFPAADEVFQAQVI
;
A
#
# COMPACT_ATOMS: atom_id res chain seq x y z
N MET A 1 -19.82 -25.28 -30.80
CA MET A 1 -18.49 -24.99 -30.24
C MET A 1 -18.69 -24.00 -29.11
N PRO A 2 -17.95 -24.09 -28.01
CA PRO A 2 -18.17 -23.21 -26.87
C PRO A 2 -17.84 -21.76 -27.24
N ASN A 3 -18.73 -20.83 -26.88
CA ASN A 3 -18.48 -19.38 -27.03
C ASN A 3 -17.38 -18.93 -26.03
N VAL A 4 -16.62 -17.88 -26.34
CA VAL A 4 -15.67 -17.25 -25.40
C VAL A 4 -16.25 -17.03 -24.00
N LEU A 5 -17.51 -16.59 -23.88
CA LEU A 5 -18.18 -16.40 -22.58
C LEU A 5 -18.50 -17.71 -21.85
N GLU A 6 -18.64 -18.83 -22.57
CA GLU A 6 -18.80 -20.15 -21.95
C GLU A 6 -17.43 -20.68 -21.45
N LEU A 7 -16.36 -20.39 -22.17
CA LEU A 7 -14.98 -20.75 -21.78
C LEU A 7 -14.47 -19.96 -20.57
N PHE A 8 -14.91 -18.71 -20.40
CA PHE A 8 -14.56 -17.84 -19.28
C PHE A 8 -15.80 -17.34 -18.54
N SER A 9 -16.70 -18.27 -18.22
CA SER A 9 -17.86 -17.94 -17.41
C SER A 9 -17.43 -17.34 -16.07
N GLN A 10 -18.25 -16.44 -15.51
CA GLN A 10 -17.91 -15.78 -14.25
C GLN A 10 -17.59 -16.77 -13.11
N PRO A 11 -18.32 -17.90 -12.93
CA PRO A 11 -17.95 -18.92 -11.94
C PRO A 11 -16.54 -19.51 -12.14
N GLU A 12 -16.12 -19.76 -13.38
CA GLU A 12 -14.78 -20.28 -13.70
C GLU A 12 -13.70 -19.27 -13.35
N VAL A 13 -13.91 -17.99 -13.70
CA VAL A 13 -12.98 -16.90 -13.35
C VAL A 13 -12.85 -16.74 -11.83
N LEU A 14 -13.96 -16.83 -11.09
CA LEU A 14 -13.94 -16.75 -9.62
C LEU A 14 -13.23 -17.95 -8.99
N ASN A 15 -13.51 -19.17 -9.46
CA ASN A 15 -12.83 -20.40 -9.01
C ASN A 15 -11.32 -20.34 -9.30
N TYR A 16 -10.93 -19.82 -10.47
CA TYR A 16 -9.52 -19.62 -10.84
C TYR A 16 -8.81 -18.69 -9.86
N LEU A 17 -9.40 -17.51 -9.59
CA LEU A 17 -8.83 -16.54 -8.67
C LEU A 17 -8.77 -17.02 -7.23
N GLN A 18 -9.77 -17.79 -6.77
CA GLN A 18 -9.82 -18.30 -5.40
C GLN A 18 -8.64 -19.21 -5.07
N ASN A 19 -8.15 -19.99 -6.04
CA ASN A 19 -7.02 -20.89 -5.87
C ASN A 19 -5.66 -20.20 -6.13
N ARG A 20 -5.66 -18.95 -6.60
CA ARG A 20 -4.45 -18.23 -7.00
C ARG A 20 -3.80 -17.54 -5.80
N GLN A 21 -2.55 -17.88 -5.54
CA GLN A 21 -1.72 -17.15 -4.58
C GLN A 21 -0.83 -16.17 -5.33
N PHE A 22 -0.93 -14.88 -4.99
CA PHE A 22 -0.01 -13.87 -5.47
C PHE A 22 1.06 -13.60 -4.41
N PRO A 23 2.24 -13.09 -4.82
CA PRO A 23 3.29 -12.72 -3.87
C PRO A 23 2.77 -11.74 -2.81
N PRO A 24 3.04 -11.98 -1.52
CA PRO A 24 2.65 -11.05 -0.46
C PRO A 24 3.42 -9.74 -0.61
N LEU A 25 2.72 -8.62 -0.43
CA LEU A 25 3.32 -7.29 -0.45
C LEU A 25 3.52 -6.79 0.98
N LEU A 26 4.58 -6.03 1.23
CA LEU A 26 4.92 -5.57 2.58
C LEU A 26 3.77 -4.75 3.20
N GLY A 27 3.09 -3.93 2.41
CA GLY A 27 1.99 -3.10 2.88
C GLY A 27 0.80 -3.89 3.41
N GLU A 28 0.59 -5.14 2.99
CA GLU A 28 -0.47 -6.02 3.52
C GLU A 28 -0.26 -6.30 5.02
N THR A 29 1.00 -6.28 5.48
CA THR A 29 1.32 -6.45 6.91
C THR A 29 1.12 -5.18 7.73
N LEU A 30 1.28 -4.01 7.10
CA LEU A 30 1.09 -2.71 7.74
C LEU A 30 -0.38 -2.29 7.75
N PHE A 31 -1.13 -2.65 6.71
CA PHE A 31 -2.54 -2.34 6.52
C PHE A 31 -3.32 -3.62 6.11
N PRO A 32 -3.62 -4.52 7.07
CA PRO A 32 -4.41 -5.72 6.82
C PRO A 32 -5.69 -5.44 6.02
N GLU A 33 -6.05 -6.36 5.13
CA GLU A 33 -7.18 -6.18 4.22
C GLU A 33 -8.50 -6.56 4.88
N VAL A 34 -9.49 -5.67 4.79
CA VAL A 34 -10.84 -5.90 5.31
C VAL A 34 -11.85 -5.50 4.25
N LYS A 35 -12.80 -6.38 3.94
CA LYS A 35 -13.90 -6.09 3.03
C LYS A 35 -15.14 -5.66 3.82
N ARG A 36 -15.82 -4.62 3.35
CA ARG A 36 -17.01 -4.01 3.97
C ARG A 36 -18.03 -3.65 2.89
N ASP A 37 -19.30 -3.56 3.26
CA ASP A 37 -20.41 -3.35 2.30
C ASP A 37 -20.72 -1.88 1.98
N SER A 38 -19.93 -0.93 2.49
CA SER A 38 -20.10 0.52 2.26
C SER A 38 -19.00 1.08 1.35
N LEU A 39 -19.24 2.25 0.76
CA LEU A 39 -18.22 3.03 0.03
C LEU A 39 -17.68 4.20 0.86
N GLU A 40 -18.45 4.65 1.84
CA GLU A 40 -18.08 5.73 2.77
C GLU A 40 -17.77 5.14 4.14
N PHE A 41 -16.68 5.62 4.74
CA PHE A 41 -16.23 5.17 6.05
C PHE A 41 -15.77 6.34 6.90
N GLU A 42 -16.13 6.31 8.17
CA GLU A 42 -15.55 7.20 9.16
C GLU A 42 -14.28 6.56 9.73
N GLN A 43 -13.13 7.12 9.42
CA GLN A 43 -11.91 6.83 10.15
C GLN A 43 -11.94 7.60 11.46
N ILE A 44 -11.79 6.87 12.57
CA ILE A 44 -11.55 7.48 13.88
C ILE A 44 -10.04 7.63 14.04
N LYS A 45 -9.56 8.87 14.03
CA LYS A 45 -8.17 9.22 14.30
C LYS A 45 -8.00 9.62 15.76
N GLY A 46 -6.89 9.25 16.39
CA GLY A 46 -6.58 9.71 17.74
C GLY A 46 -7.18 8.84 18.85
N ALA A 47 -7.43 7.55 18.59
CA ALA A 47 -7.48 6.57 19.67
C ALA A 47 -6.05 6.36 20.19
N ARG A 48 -5.51 7.40 20.83
CA ARG A 48 -4.15 7.39 21.36
C ARG A 48 -4.02 6.21 22.32
N ARG A 49 -2.94 5.44 22.18
CA ARG A 49 -2.57 4.43 23.19
C ARG A 49 -2.15 5.07 24.52
N VAL A 50 -1.90 6.38 24.51
CA VAL A 50 -1.53 7.16 25.70
C VAL A 50 -2.80 7.58 26.44
N PRO A 51 -2.99 7.16 27.70
CA PRO A 51 -4.15 7.56 28.48
C PRO A 51 -4.06 9.03 28.88
N VAL A 52 -5.20 9.71 28.91
CA VAL A 52 -5.34 11.02 29.55
C VAL A 52 -5.48 10.80 31.06
N ILE A 53 -4.68 11.51 31.86
CA ILE A 53 -4.75 11.40 33.32
C ILE A 53 -6.06 12.02 33.83
N ALA A 54 -6.71 11.36 34.79
CA ALA A 54 -7.86 11.93 35.49
C ALA A 54 -7.40 12.92 36.56
N SER A 55 -8.14 14.02 36.73
CA SER A 55 -7.90 14.98 37.80
C SER A 55 -8.25 14.40 39.18
N VAL A 56 -7.51 14.81 40.21
CA VAL A 56 -7.81 14.47 41.61
C VAL A 56 -8.83 15.48 42.14
N HIS A 57 -9.98 14.97 42.58
CA HIS A 57 -11.08 15.76 43.11
C HIS A 57 -11.18 15.58 44.65
N ALA A 58 -11.70 16.59 45.34
CA ALA A 58 -12.06 16.44 46.76
C ALA A 58 -13.29 15.53 46.89
N PHE A 59 -13.45 14.86 48.04
CA PHE A 59 -14.68 14.12 48.33
C PHE A 59 -15.91 15.05 48.19
N ASP A 60 -16.98 14.55 47.58
CA ASP A 60 -18.24 15.26 47.31
C ASP A 60 -18.17 16.40 46.26
N THR A 61 -17.21 16.37 45.33
CA THR A 61 -17.13 17.33 44.19
C THR A 61 -17.41 16.66 42.83
N GLU A 62 -17.91 17.43 41.86
CA GLU A 62 -18.23 16.92 40.51
C GLU A 62 -16.95 16.55 39.74
N ALA A 63 -17.01 15.46 38.98
CA ALA A 63 -15.90 14.99 38.15
C ALA A 63 -15.66 15.93 36.97
N GLU A 64 -14.40 16.08 36.55
CA GLU A 64 -14.05 16.81 35.34
C GLU A 64 -14.71 16.17 34.10
N ILE A 65 -15.33 17.01 33.27
CA ILE A 65 -15.91 16.58 32.00
C ILE A 65 -14.77 16.31 31.01
N GLY A 66 -14.49 15.04 30.77
CA GLY A 66 -13.54 14.62 29.74
C GLY A 66 -14.05 14.98 28.33
N SER A 67 -13.11 15.32 27.44
CA SER A 67 -13.38 15.53 26.02
C SER A 67 -13.07 14.27 25.22
N ARG A 68 -13.73 14.09 24.06
CA ARG A 68 -13.39 13.03 23.11
C ARG A 68 -12.22 13.50 22.24
N GLU A 69 -11.07 12.84 22.32
CA GLU A 69 -9.91 13.15 21.46
C GLU A 69 -10.07 12.66 20.01
N ALA A 70 -11.03 11.76 19.77
CA ALA A 70 -11.26 11.12 18.49
C ALA A 70 -11.86 12.09 17.45
N THR A 71 -11.07 12.40 16.41
CA THR A 71 -11.57 13.14 15.24
C THR A 71 -12.06 12.15 14.19
N LYS A 72 -13.30 12.35 13.74
CA LYS A 72 -13.88 11.59 12.63
C LYS A 72 -13.45 12.19 11.30
N GLN A 73 -12.93 11.38 10.40
CA GLN A 73 -12.65 11.75 9.02
C GLN A 73 -13.47 10.85 8.09
N ALA A 74 -14.33 11.45 7.26
CA ALA A 74 -15.01 10.71 6.20
C ALA A 74 -14.00 10.39 5.09
N LEU A 75 -13.92 9.11 4.74
CA LEU A 75 -13.13 8.58 3.65
C LEU A 75 -14.08 7.93 2.64
N GLU A 76 -13.90 8.29 1.37
CA GLU A 76 -14.58 7.64 0.25
C GLU A 76 -13.59 6.73 -0.47
N LEU A 77 -14.00 5.48 -0.74
CA LEU A 77 -13.14 4.52 -1.42
C LEU A 77 -12.85 4.92 -2.86
N ALA A 78 -11.60 4.72 -3.30
CA ALA A 78 -11.22 4.96 -4.68
C ALA A 78 -11.57 3.75 -5.56
N LEU A 79 -12.21 4.00 -6.71
CA LEU A 79 -12.46 2.99 -7.72
C LEU A 79 -11.19 2.74 -8.56
N ILE A 80 -10.68 1.52 -8.50
CA ILE A 80 -9.48 1.07 -9.21
C ILE A 80 -9.93 0.03 -10.25
N LYS A 81 -9.72 0.32 -11.52
CA LYS A 81 -10.09 -0.59 -12.61
C LYS A 81 -9.11 -0.55 -13.76
N ARG A 82 -8.84 -1.71 -14.35
CA ARG A 82 -8.07 -1.85 -15.58
C ARG A 82 -8.67 -2.95 -16.44
N LYS A 83 -8.64 -2.74 -17.76
CA LYS A 83 -9.10 -3.75 -18.74
C LYS A 83 -8.08 -3.93 -19.84
N MET A 84 -8.03 -5.13 -20.41
CA MET A 84 -7.27 -5.50 -21.61
C MET A 84 -8.23 -5.98 -22.68
N GLN A 85 -7.92 -5.64 -23.93
CA GLN A 85 -8.69 -6.05 -25.10
C GLN A 85 -8.08 -7.32 -25.69
N MET A 86 -8.92 -8.31 -25.95
CA MET A 86 -8.58 -9.43 -26.82
C MET A 86 -8.77 -9.01 -28.28
N LYS A 87 -7.78 -9.27 -29.14
CA LYS A 87 -7.86 -8.88 -30.56
C LYS A 87 -8.79 -9.82 -31.33
N GLU A 88 -9.42 -9.33 -32.40
CA GLU A 88 -10.36 -10.10 -33.22
C GLU A 88 -9.76 -11.40 -33.77
N LYS A 89 -8.48 -11.42 -34.14
CA LYS A 89 -7.79 -12.64 -34.59
C LYS A 89 -7.73 -13.71 -33.49
N ASP A 90 -7.47 -13.29 -32.25
CA ASP A 90 -7.37 -14.18 -31.10
C ASP A 90 -8.77 -14.68 -30.70
N ILE A 91 -9.80 -13.85 -30.85
CA ILE A 91 -11.21 -14.25 -30.69
C ILE A 91 -11.58 -15.34 -31.71
N ILE A 92 -11.31 -15.12 -33.00
CA ILE A 92 -11.58 -16.09 -34.07
C ILE A 92 -10.85 -17.41 -33.80
N ALA A 93 -9.58 -17.35 -33.39
CA ALA A 93 -8.77 -18.52 -33.12
C ALA A 93 -9.22 -19.28 -31.86
N LEU A 94 -9.82 -18.58 -30.89
CA LEU A 94 -10.34 -19.19 -29.67
C LEU A 94 -11.71 -19.86 -29.89
N GLU A 95 -12.58 -19.25 -30.70
CA GLU A 95 -13.90 -19.80 -31.04
C GLU A 95 -13.83 -20.91 -32.10
N ASN A 96 -12.88 -20.80 -33.03
CA ASN A 96 -12.63 -21.79 -34.08
C ASN A 96 -11.15 -22.22 -34.11
N PRO A 97 -10.69 -22.95 -33.07
CA PRO A 97 -9.30 -23.38 -32.98
C PRO A 97 -8.98 -24.42 -34.05
N ARG A 98 -7.77 -24.34 -34.63
CA ARG A 98 -7.31 -25.32 -35.62
C ARG A 98 -6.90 -26.63 -34.95
N THR A 99 -6.45 -26.55 -33.69
CA THR A 99 -6.07 -27.70 -32.87
C THR A 99 -6.50 -27.50 -31.41
N PRO A 100 -6.76 -28.57 -30.64
CA PRO A 100 -7.03 -28.46 -29.20
C PRO A 100 -5.89 -27.78 -28.41
N ALA A 101 -4.64 -27.94 -28.86
CA ALA A 101 -3.47 -27.31 -28.23
C ALA A 101 -3.44 -25.78 -28.40
N GLU A 102 -3.88 -25.28 -29.56
CA GLU A 102 -4.02 -23.84 -29.82
C GLU A 102 -5.09 -23.21 -28.93
N GLN A 103 -6.23 -23.89 -28.75
CA GLN A 103 -7.29 -23.45 -27.86
C GLN A 103 -6.80 -23.34 -26.41
N GLN A 104 -6.10 -24.38 -25.91
CA GLN A 104 -5.53 -24.36 -24.56
C GLN A 104 -4.47 -23.27 -24.37
N TYR A 105 -3.66 -23.01 -25.39
CA TYR A 105 -2.70 -21.92 -25.38
C TYR A 105 -3.40 -20.56 -25.21
N LEU A 106 -4.39 -20.26 -26.06
CA LEU A 106 -5.13 -19.00 -25.99
C LEU A 106 -5.92 -18.86 -24.68
N MET A 107 -6.47 -19.95 -24.17
CA MET A 107 -7.12 -19.94 -22.86
C MET A 107 -6.16 -19.56 -21.74
N ARG A 108 -4.95 -20.12 -21.75
CA ARG A 108 -3.91 -19.75 -20.78
C ARG A 108 -3.52 -18.29 -20.89
N GLU A 109 -3.47 -17.71 -22.09
CA GLU A 109 -3.19 -16.29 -22.26
C GLU A 109 -4.28 -15.40 -21.64
N VAL A 110 -5.57 -15.75 -21.78
CA VAL A 110 -6.66 -15.02 -21.12
C VAL A 110 -6.57 -15.12 -19.59
N TYR A 111 -6.23 -16.30 -19.06
CA TYR A 111 -5.99 -16.45 -17.61
C TYR A 111 -4.76 -15.67 -17.14
N ASN A 112 -3.69 -15.60 -17.95
CA ASN A 112 -2.53 -14.75 -17.67
C ASN A 112 -2.93 -13.27 -17.65
N ASP A 113 -3.82 -12.82 -18.54
CA ASP A 113 -4.35 -11.45 -18.52
C ASP A 113 -5.12 -11.16 -17.22
N ILE A 114 -5.93 -12.11 -16.74
CA ILE A 114 -6.64 -12.02 -15.46
C ILE A 114 -5.64 -11.83 -14.31
N ASP A 115 -4.56 -12.63 -14.28
CA ASP A 115 -3.50 -12.52 -13.28
C ASP A 115 -2.81 -11.14 -13.32
N VAL A 116 -2.42 -10.69 -14.51
CA VAL A 116 -1.72 -9.40 -14.70
C VAL A 116 -2.61 -8.22 -14.31
N LEU A 117 -3.90 -8.28 -14.63
CA LEU A 117 -4.87 -7.26 -14.27
C LEU A 117 -5.14 -7.24 -12.76
N THR A 118 -5.28 -8.41 -12.14
CA THR A 118 -5.46 -8.53 -10.68
C THR A 118 -4.24 -8.02 -9.92
N ALA A 119 -3.04 -8.42 -10.35
CA ALA A 119 -1.78 -7.91 -9.81
C ALA A 119 -1.63 -6.39 -10.00
N SER A 120 -2.13 -5.84 -11.11
CA SER A 120 -2.14 -4.38 -11.35
C SER A 120 -3.00 -3.63 -10.34
N VAL A 121 -4.17 -4.18 -9.97
CA VAL A 121 -5.04 -3.59 -8.95
C VAL A 121 -4.37 -3.65 -7.58
N ARG A 122 -3.81 -4.82 -7.21
CA ARG A 122 -3.05 -4.98 -5.94
C ARG A 122 -1.86 -4.03 -5.86
N ALA A 123 -1.10 -3.88 -6.94
CA ALA A 123 0.00 -2.92 -7.02
C ALA A 123 -0.47 -1.48 -6.78
N ARG A 124 -1.65 -1.08 -7.29
CA ARG A 124 -2.18 0.26 -7.01
C ARG A 124 -2.50 0.44 -5.53
N VAL A 125 -3.11 -0.56 -4.90
CA VAL A 125 -3.42 -0.52 -3.46
C VAL A 125 -2.14 -0.42 -2.64
N GLU A 126 -1.12 -1.19 -3.00
CA GLU A 126 0.19 -1.15 -2.34
C GLU A 126 0.88 0.22 -2.47
N ALA A 127 0.81 0.85 -3.64
CA ALA A 127 1.32 2.20 -3.82
C ALA A 127 0.61 3.20 -2.88
N MET A 128 -0.71 3.08 -2.71
CA MET A 128 -1.46 3.93 -1.77
C MET A 128 -1.05 3.68 -0.31
N ARG A 129 -0.85 2.41 0.10
CA ARG A 129 -0.38 2.07 1.46
C ARG A 129 0.98 2.69 1.77
N MET A 130 1.92 2.59 0.83
CA MET A 130 3.26 3.15 1.01
C MET A 130 3.28 4.67 0.96
N GLU A 131 2.46 5.29 0.12
CA GLU A 131 2.32 6.75 0.10
C GLU A 131 1.74 7.26 1.44
N ALA A 132 0.71 6.58 1.96
CA ALA A 132 0.15 6.89 3.28
C ALA A 132 1.21 6.78 4.37
N ALA A 133 1.97 5.68 4.42
CA ALA A 133 3.02 5.47 5.40
C ALA A 133 4.19 6.47 5.27
N ALA A 134 4.58 6.86 4.04
CA ALA A 134 5.73 7.70 3.78
C ALA A 134 5.46 9.22 3.87
N ASN A 135 4.30 9.66 3.39
CA ASN A 135 3.95 11.08 3.28
C ASN A 135 2.77 11.50 4.18
N GLY A 136 2.03 10.53 4.72
CA GLY A 136 0.81 10.80 5.49
C GLY A 136 -0.33 11.28 4.59
N THR A 137 -0.20 11.09 3.28
CA THR A 137 -1.18 11.47 2.27
C THR A 137 -1.28 10.40 1.19
N VAL A 138 -2.43 10.30 0.53
CA VAL A 138 -2.61 9.53 -0.70
C VAL A 138 -3.09 10.47 -1.80
N THR A 139 -2.35 10.51 -2.91
CA THR A 139 -2.61 11.41 -4.03
C THR A 139 -3.16 10.64 -5.22
N LEU A 140 -4.40 10.92 -5.59
CA LEU A 140 -5.09 10.35 -6.73
C LEU A 140 -5.22 11.41 -7.82
N SER A 141 -4.17 11.59 -8.63
CA SER A 141 -4.13 12.56 -9.74
C SER A 141 -4.03 11.85 -11.10
N GLU A 142 -5.07 11.11 -11.49
CA GLU A 142 -5.07 10.28 -12.71
C GLU A 142 -6.47 10.23 -13.35
N ASN A 143 -6.54 10.08 -14.69
CA ASN A 143 -7.80 9.87 -15.43
C ASN A 143 -8.90 10.92 -15.13
N ASN A 144 -8.51 12.20 -15.06
CA ASN A 144 -9.38 13.34 -14.69
C ASN A 144 -9.90 13.33 -13.24
N LEU A 145 -9.40 12.43 -12.38
CA LEU A 145 -9.57 12.50 -10.94
C LEU A 145 -8.39 13.26 -10.34
N SER A 146 -8.68 14.24 -9.49
CA SER A 146 -7.70 14.92 -8.63
C SER A 146 -8.25 14.93 -7.21
N ALA A 147 -7.76 14.02 -6.39
CA ALA A 147 -8.11 13.93 -4.97
C ALA A 147 -6.84 13.72 -4.14
N VAL A 148 -6.74 14.44 -3.03
CA VAL A 148 -5.66 14.27 -2.04
C VAL A 148 -6.31 13.94 -0.72
N ILE A 149 -6.01 12.75 -0.22
CA ILE A 149 -6.47 12.30 1.09
C ILE A 149 -5.32 12.56 2.06
N ASN A 150 -5.54 13.48 2.99
CA ASN A 150 -4.57 13.80 4.04
C ASN A 150 -4.99 13.11 5.34
N TYR A 151 -4.18 12.18 5.84
CA TYR A 151 -4.42 11.48 7.11
C TYR A 151 -4.02 12.32 8.34
N GLN A 152 -3.64 13.57 8.10
CA GLN A 152 -3.36 14.57 9.14
C GLN A 152 -2.26 14.15 10.12
N VAL A 153 -1.22 13.45 9.65
CA VAL A 153 -0.02 13.18 10.46
C VAL A 153 0.48 14.53 11.04
N PRO A 154 0.67 14.66 12.36
CA PRO A 154 1.06 15.91 13.02
C PRO A 154 2.31 16.54 12.39
N ASN A 155 2.35 17.87 12.31
CA ASN A 155 3.50 18.58 11.71
C ASN A 155 4.80 18.35 12.50
N GLU A 156 4.70 18.17 13.83
CA GLU A 156 5.81 17.82 14.71
C GLU A 156 6.34 16.39 14.49
N HIS A 157 5.58 15.54 13.80
CA HIS A 157 5.97 14.19 13.40
C HIS A 157 6.47 14.13 11.95
N LYS A 158 6.75 15.29 11.34
CA LYS A 158 7.26 15.40 9.98
C LYS A 158 8.52 16.24 9.97
N GLN A 159 9.52 15.80 9.21
CA GLN A 159 10.70 16.62 8.96
C GLN A 159 11.22 16.45 7.54
N VAL A 160 11.64 17.56 6.94
CA VAL A 160 12.40 17.56 5.69
C VAL A 160 13.78 18.12 6.01
N LEU A 161 14.79 17.25 6.00
CA LEU A 161 16.17 17.66 6.22
C LEU A 161 16.66 18.48 5.02
N SER A 162 17.53 19.45 5.28
CA SER A 162 18.10 20.32 4.26
C SER A 162 19.49 20.79 4.67
N GLY A 163 20.30 21.25 3.71
CA GLY A 163 21.63 21.79 4.00
C GLY A 163 22.57 20.78 4.67
N THR A 164 23.14 21.16 5.81
CA THR A 164 24.09 20.34 6.58
C THR A 164 23.45 19.19 7.35
N ASP A 165 22.12 19.18 7.47
CA ASP A 165 21.40 18.15 8.21
C ASP A 165 21.12 16.89 7.38
N LEU A 166 21.22 16.98 6.05
CA LEU A 166 21.04 15.84 5.14
C LEU A 166 22.06 14.74 5.43
N TRP A 167 21.63 13.49 5.42
CA TRP A 167 22.52 12.35 5.70
C TRP A 167 23.58 12.10 4.63
N THR A 168 23.46 12.75 3.49
CA THR A 168 24.51 12.78 2.46
C THR A 168 25.69 13.68 2.87
N ASN A 169 25.49 14.59 3.84
CA ASN A 169 26.54 15.44 4.37
C ASN A 169 27.29 14.71 5.51
N PRO A 170 28.63 14.55 5.43
CA PRO A 170 29.41 13.86 6.46
C PRO A 170 29.38 14.53 7.84
N ASP A 171 29.07 15.84 7.92
CA ASP A 171 28.99 16.59 9.16
C ASP A 171 27.64 16.41 9.89
N SER A 172 26.63 15.85 9.20
CA SER A 172 25.31 15.59 9.75
C SER A 172 25.35 14.60 10.93
N ASP A 173 24.27 14.50 11.70
CA ASP A 173 24.19 13.58 12.84
C ASP A 173 22.95 12.68 12.79
N PRO A 174 22.97 11.61 11.97
CA PRO A 174 21.80 10.74 11.80
C PRO A 174 21.34 10.10 13.12
N ILE A 175 22.26 9.72 14.01
CA ILE A 175 21.93 9.04 15.27
C ILE A 175 21.22 10.01 16.22
N THR A 176 21.76 11.23 16.39
CA THR A 176 21.14 12.23 17.26
C THR A 176 19.78 12.68 16.71
N GLN A 177 19.66 12.82 15.39
CA GLN A 177 18.36 13.12 14.75
C GLN A 177 17.34 12.01 14.99
N MET A 178 17.72 10.73 14.85
CA MET A 178 16.84 9.59 15.17
C MET A 178 16.39 9.60 16.64
N LEU A 179 17.30 9.89 17.58
CA LEU A 179 16.95 10.02 19.00
C LEU A 179 15.97 11.18 19.24
N GLY A 180 16.17 12.30 18.54
CA GLY A 180 15.23 13.43 18.54
C GLY A 180 13.83 12.99 18.11
N TRP A 181 13.71 12.34 16.95
CA TRP A 181 12.43 11.84 16.43
C TRP A 181 11.79 10.78 17.34
N TYR A 182 12.60 9.92 17.96
CA TYR A 182 12.12 8.94 18.92
C TYR A 182 11.57 9.58 20.20
N SER A 183 12.11 10.74 20.58
CA SER A 183 11.67 11.48 21.77
C SER A 183 10.38 12.27 21.55
N THR A 184 10.10 12.72 20.33
CA THR A 184 8.87 13.48 20.00
C THR A 184 7.63 12.58 20.04
N LEU A 185 7.77 11.30 19.68
CA LEU A 185 6.66 10.35 19.69
C LEU A 185 6.30 9.93 21.12
N GLY A 186 5.01 10.11 21.46
CA GLY A 186 4.43 9.63 22.72
C GLY A 186 4.39 8.10 22.80
N THR A 187 4.00 7.44 21.72
CA THR A 187 4.12 5.98 21.56
C THR A 187 5.50 5.65 20.97
N LYS A 188 6.30 4.86 21.68
CA LYS A 188 7.66 4.54 21.22
C LYS A 188 7.66 3.69 19.95
N PRO A 189 8.27 4.15 18.84
CA PRO A 189 8.32 3.38 17.61
C PRO A 189 9.21 2.15 17.81
N LYS A 190 8.88 1.06 17.11
CA LYS A 190 9.60 -0.22 17.20
C LYS A 190 10.24 -0.64 15.88
N ARG A 191 9.76 -0.09 14.77
CA ARG A 191 10.23 -0.45 13.42
C ARG A 191 10.53 0.80 12.62
N VAL A 192 11.43 0.68 11.65
CA VAL A 192 11.69 1.71 10.64
C VAL A 192 11.53 1.11 9.26
N LEU A 193 10.88 1.87 8.38
CA LEU A 193 10.82 1.59 6.95
C LEU A 193 11.59 2.67 6.18
N THR A 194 12.52 2.24 5.33
CA THR A 194 13.29 3.15 4.47
C THR A 194 13.67 2.50 3.14
N SER A 195 14.37 3.24 2.28
CA SER A 195 14.89 2.72 1.01
C SER A 195 16.30 2.16 1.18
N GLY A 196 16.74 1.31 0.24
CA GLY A 196 18.12 0.82 0.21
C GLY A 196 19.14 1.94 -0.01
N THR A 197 18.72 3.06 -0.61
CA THR A 197 19.59 4.23 -0.80
C THR A 197 19.87 4.93 0.52
N VAL A 198 18.83 5.17 1.31
CA VAL A 198 18.98 5.77 2.64
C VAL A 198 19.78 4.85 3.56
N LEU A 199 19.51 3.54 3.53
CA LEU A 199 20.31 2.56 4.27
C LEU A 199 21.79 2.61 3.85
N ALA A 200 22.08 2.62 2.54
CA ALA A 200 23.46 2.70 2.06
C ALA A 200 24.16 4.00 2.48
N THR A 201 23.44 5.13 2.51
CA THR A 201 23.94 6.40 3.03
C THR A 201 24.27 6.28 4.52
N LEU A 202 23.39 5.70 5.34
CA LEU A 202 23.64 5.47 6.77
C LEU A 202 24.85 4.57 7.01
N LEU A 203 24.96 3.44 6.30
CA LEU A 203 26.06 2.49 6.46
C LEU A 203 27.42 3.05 6.05
N ARG A 204 27.46 4.12 5.25
CA ARG A 204 28.69 4.82 4.84
C ARG A 204 28.93 6.12 5.61
N HIS A 205 27.99 6.54 6.46
CA HIS A 205 28.08 7.81 7.16
C HIS A 205 29.21 7.78 8.21
N PRO A 206 30.14 8.76 8.22
CA PRO A 206 31.30 8.73 9.12
C PRO A 206 30.95 8.56 10.59
N LYS A 207 29.92 9.26 11.08
CA LYS A 207 29.47 9.13 12.48
C LYS A 207 28.83 7.77 12.80
N VAL A 208 28.16 7.13 11.85
CA VAL A 208 27.57 5.80 12.05
C VAL A 208 28.66 4.74 12.07
N VAL A 209 29.60 4.80 11.11
CA VAL A 209 30.77 3.92 11.08
C VAL A 209 31.64 4.12 12.33
N GLY A 210 31.83 5.38 12.75
CA GLY A 210 32.55 5.74 13.98
C GLY A 210 31.90 5.18 15.24
N ALA A 211 30.57 5.23 15.34
CA ALA A 211 29.83 4.65 16.46
C ALA A 211 29.90 3.11 16.48
N LEU A 212 29.97 2.45 15.33
CA LEU A 212 30.04 0.99 15.22
C LEU A 212 31.44 0.42 15.50
N PHE A 213 32.48 1.04 14.92
CA PHE A 213 33.82 0.45 14.84
C PHE A 213 34.94 1.36 15.37
N GLY A 214 34.60 2.56 15.85
CA GLY A 214 35.56 3.60 16.21
C GLY A 214 35.93 4.50 15.03
N ASN A 215 36.52 5.66 15.34
CA ASN A 215 36.87 6.67 14.33
C ASN A 215 37.88 6.14 13.30
N ASN A 216 37.70 6.51 12.03
CA ASN A 216 38.54 6.13 10.89
C ASN A 216 38.59 4.62 10.57
N ALA A 217 37.60 3.83 11.01
CA ALA A 217 37.49 2.44 10.61
C ALA A 217 37.19 2.30 9.10
N ALA A 218 37.99 1.50 8.39
CA ALA A 218 37.76 1.16 6.97
C ALA A 218 36.83 -0.06 6.79
N ARG A 219 36.07 -0.43 7.82
CA ARG A 219 35.16 -1.58 7.80
C ARG A 219 33.83 -1.21 7.14
N ILE A 220 33.29 -2.15 6.35
CA ILE A 220 31.97 -2.01 5.74
C ILE A 220 30.93 -2.37 6.81
N ALA A 221 30.12 -1.39 7.22
CA ALA A 221 29.00 -1.62 8.10
C ALA A 221 27.90 -2.41 7.37
N THR A 222 27.33 -3.40 8.05
CA THR A 222 26.17 -4.13 7.55
C THR A 222 24.89 -3.64 8.22
N ARG A 223 23.73 -3.97 7.63
CA ARG A 223 22.43 -3.71 8.26
C ARG A 223 22.31 -4.37 9.63
N LEU A 224 22.93 -5.54 9.82
CA LEU A 224 22.91 -6.24 11.10
C LEU A 224 23.66 -5.46 12.17
N ASP A 225 24.85 -4.94 11.83
CA ASP A 225 25.64 -4.11 12.75
C ASP A 225 24.87 -2.84 13.14
N LEU A 226 24.28 -2.15 12.16
CA LEU A 226 23.47 -0.96 12.40
C LEU A 226 22.27 -1.27 13.31
N ASN A 227 21.52 -2.33 13.03
CA ASN A 227 20.38 -2.71 13.87
C ASN A 227 20.81 -3.12 15.29
N ALA A 228 22.00 -3.72 15.46
CA ALA A 228 22.54 -4.03 16.78
C ALA A 228 22.87 -2.75 17.57
N LEU A 229 23.49 -1.76 16.92
CA LEU A 229 23.74 -0.44 17.53
C LEU A 229 22.44 0.28 17.89
N LEU A 230 21.47 0.31 16.97
CA LEU A 230 20.17 0.93 17.23
C LEU A 230 19.46 0.25 18.39
N GLY A 231 19.50 -1.08 18.47
CA GLY A 231 18.96 -1.84 19.59
C GLY A 231 19.61 -1.50 20.94
N GLN A 232 20.92 -1.27 20.97
CA GLN A 232 21.64 -0.81 22.18
C GLN A 232 21.24 0.61 22.60
N LEU A 233 20.85 1.45 21.64
CA LEU A 233 20.34 2.80 21.86
C LEU A 233 18.81 2.84 22.07
N GLU A 234 18.16 1.68 22.24
CA GLU A 234 16.70 1.52 22.35
C GLU A 234 15.89 2.06 21.16
N LEU A 235 16.56 2.24 20.01
CA LEU A 235 15.99 2.72 18.76
C LEU A 235 15.36 1.56 17.95
N PRO A 236 14.37 1.88 17.09
CA PRO A 236 13.67 0.89 16.28
C PRO A 236 14.56 0.22 15.22
N THR A 237 14.24 -1.02 14.86
CA THR A 237 14.98 -1.80 13.85
C THR A 237 14.66 -1.35 12.42
N ILE A 238 15.68 -1.23 11.57
CA ILE A 238 15.54 -0.80 10.17
C ILE A 238 15.24 -1.97 9.24
N ALA A 239 14.18 -1.80 8.45
CA ALA A 239 13.83 -2.60 7.29
C ALA A 239 13.87 -1.74 6.01
N VAL A 240 14.09 -2.40 4.87
CA VAL A 240 14.17 -1.76 3.55
C VAL A 240 13.04 -2.26 2.67
N TYR A 241 12.44 -1.34 1.90
CA TYR A 241 11.48 -1.68 0.86
C TYR A 241 11.82 -0.94 -0.44
N ASP A 242 12.36 -1.70 -1.41
CA ASP A 242 12.84 -1.20 -2.70
C ASP A 242 12.01 -1.72 -3.89
N ASP A 243 10.90 -2.41 -3.62
CA ASP A 243 10.05 -2.99 -4.66
C ASP A 243 9.45 -1.90 -5.56
N VAL A 244 9.21 -2.29 -6.80
CA VAL A 244 8.83 -1.40 -7.90
C VAL A 244 7.60 -1.91 -8.64
N TYR A 245 6.86 -0.97 -9.21
CA TYR A 245 5.79 -1.24 -10.15
C TYR A 245 6.04 -0.52 -11.48
N ARG A 246 5.36 -0.99 -12.53
CA ARG A 246 5.41 -0.37 -13.85
C ARG A 246 4.13 0.41 -14.11
N LYS A 247 4.26 1.69 -14.42
CA LYS A 247 3.16 2.54 -14.86
C LYS A 247 3.23 2.68 -16.38
N GLN A 248 2.12 2.39 -17.05
CA GLN A 248 2.02 2.64 -18.48
C GLN A 248 1.72 4.13 -18.70
N ASN A 249 2.59 4.80 -19.45
CA ASN A 249 2.45 6.20 -19.84
C ASN A 249 1.45 6.32 -20.99
N ALA A 250 0.93 7.53 -21.23
CA ALA A 250 -0.03 7.80 -22.31
C ALA A 250 0.49 7.44 -23.72
N ASN A 251 1.82 7.44 -23.90
CA ASN A 251 2.48 7.05 -25.15
C ASN A 251 2.70 5.52 -25.30
N GLY A 252 2.18 4.71 -24.39
CA GLY A 252 2.30 3.24 -24.40
C GLY A 252 3.62 2.70 -23.83
N THR A 253 4.58 3.56 -23.47
CA THR A 253 5.83 3.13 -22.79
C THR A 253 5.58 2.84 -21.30
N TYR A 254 6.47 2.08 -20.68
CA TYR A 254 6.42 1.79 -19.24
C TYR A 254 7.47 2.60 -18.49
N SER A 255 7.05 3.29 -17.43
CA SER A 255 7.93 3.87 -16.42
C SER A 255 7.98 2.96 -15.19
N GLN A 256 9.17 2.75 -14.65
CA GLN A 256 9.36 2.01 -13.41
C GLN A 256 9.34 2.99 -12.24
N VAL A 257 8.46 2.75 -11.27
CA VAL A 257 8.26 3.61 -10.10
C VAL A 257 8.36 2.75 -8.85
N ARG A 258 8.92 3.29 -7.76
CA ARG A 258 9.05 2.59 -6.48
C ARG A 258 7.75 2.71 -5.68
N TYR A 259 7.42 1.67 -4.91
CA TYR A 259 6.31 1.76 -3.96
C TYR A 259 6.62 2.74 -2.83
N PHE A 260 7.80 2.59 -2.22
CA PHE A 260 8.27 3.48 -1.16
C PHE A 260 9.25 4.52 -1.71
N PRO A 261 9.10 5.82 -1.40
CA PRO A 261 9.97 6.85 -1.94
C PRO A 261 11.42 6.67 -1.50
N GLN A 262 12.35 6.90 -2.43
CA GLN A 262 13.77 6.64 -2.23
C GLN A 262 14.41 7.51 -1.13
N ASN A 263 13.88 8.69 -0.86
CA ASN A 263 14.46 9.66 0.07
C ASN A 263 13.80 9.70 1.46
N LYS A 264 12.91 8.74 1.76
CA LYS A 264 12.11 8.74 2.98
C LYS A 264 12.66 7.79 4.04
N PHE A 265 12.48 8.18 5.29
CA PHE A 265 12.76 7.40 6.48
C PHE A 265 11.56 7.53 7.41
N VAL A 266 10.93 6.41 7.77
CA VAL A 266 9.70 6.43 8.55
C VAL A 266 9.87 5.56 9.79
N MET A 267 9.64 6.14 10.97
CA MET A 267 9.52 5.39 12.21
C MET A 267 8.07 4.98 12.43
N LEU A 268 7.86 3.71 12.76
CA LEU A 268 6.55 3.07 12.86
C LEU A 268 6.38 2.43 14.25
N PRO A 269 5.15 2.46 14.82
CA PRO A 269 4.82 1.71 16.01
C PRO A 269 4.82 0.21 15.73
N ASP A 270 4.65 -0.58 16.78
CA ASP A 270 4.37 -2.01 16.65
C ASP A 270 2.90 -2.28 16.29
N GLY A 271 2.69 -3.34 15.51
CA GLY A 271 1.37 -3.75 15.00
C GLY A 271 0.92 -3.05 13.70
N PRO A 272 -0.34 -3.21 13.29
CA PRO A 272 -0.88 -2.58 12.10
C PRO A 272 -1.02 -1.06 12.28
N LEU A 273 -0.79 -0.31 11.20
CA LEU A 273 -0.98 1.14 11.14
C LEU A 273 -2.45 1.52 10.88
N GLY A 274 -3.20 0.58 10.33
CA GLY A 274 -4.58 0.72 9.92
C GLY A 274 -5.05 -0.51 9.18
N GLU A 275 -6.10 -0.35 8.39
CA GLU A 275 -6.69 -1.40 7.57
C GLU A 275 -6.81 -0.92 6.13
N THR A 276 -6.61 -1.80 5.16
CA THR A 276 -7.04 -1.55 3.79
C THR A 276 -8.49 -1.93 3.66
N ILE A 277 -9.36 -0.92 3.49
CA ILE A 277 -10.78 -1.13 3.38
C ILE A 277 -11.12 -1.36 1.90
N TYR A 278 -11.71 -2.51 1.62
CA TYR A 278 -12.32 -2.84 0.32
C TYR A 278 -13.83 -2.68 0.42
N GLY A 279 -14.42 -2.08 -0.61
CA GLY A 279 -15.87 -1.89 -0.72
C GLY A 279 -16.50 -2.77 -1.78
N PRO A 280 -17.84 -2.71 -1.92
CA PRO A 280 -18.51 -3.35 -3.04
C PRO A 280 -18.19 -2.61 -4.34
N THR A 281 -18.18 -3.35 -5.46
CA THR A 281 -18.18 -2.76 -6.80
C THR A 281 -19.57 -2.82 -7.42
N ALA A 282 -19.89 -1.91 -8.33
CA ALA A 282 -21.18 -1.96 -9.04
C ALA A 282 -21.35 -3.26 -9.84
N GLU A 283 -20.24 -3.77 -10.36
CA GLU A 283 -20.15 -5.07 -11.03
C GLU A 283 -20.49 -6.20 -10.07
N GLU A 284 -19.90 -6.24 -8.89
CA GLU A 284 -20.21 -7.24 -7.86
C GLU A 284 -21.69 -7.21 -7.45
N ILE A 285 -22.27 -6.03 -7.25
CA ILE A 285 -23.71 -5.88 -6.93
C ILE A 285 -24.59 -6.45 -8.05
N ARG A 286 -24.16 -6.36 -9.31
CA ARG A 286 -24.89 -6.95 -10.44
C ARG A 286 -24.73 -8.47 -10.48
N LEU A 287 -23.52 -8.97 -10.22
CA LEU A 287 -23.24 -10.41 -10.17
C LEU A 287 -24.02 -11.09 -9.05
N ALA A 288 -24.22 -10.42 -7.90
CA ALA A 288 -25.02 -10.94 -6.80
C ALA A 288 -26.50 -11.18 -7.14
N ARG A 289 -27.01 -10.63 -8.25
CA ARG A 289 -28.38 -10.87 -8.72
C ARG A 289 -28.52 -12.19 -9.49
N ASP A 290 -27.41 -12.76 -9.93
CA ASP A 290 -27.40 -14.02 -10.67
C ASP A 290 -27.33 -15.20 -9.69
N PRO A 291 -28.37 -16.06 -9.63
CA PRO A 291 -28.39 -17.20 -8.72
C PRO A 291 -27.33 -18.26 -9.05
N GLN A 292 -26.71 -18.24 -10.23
CA GLN A 292 -25.63 -19.15 -10.60
C GLN A 292 -24.27 -18.73 -10.03
N ILE A 293 -24.16 -17.50 -9.51
CA ILE A 293 -22.91 -16.94 -9.02
C ILE A 293 -22.86 -17.01 -7.50
N ASP A 294 -21.88 -17.75 -6.98
CA ASP A 294 -21.56 -17.74 -5.57
C ASP A 294 -20.77 -16.48 -5.22
N ILE A 295 -21.47 -15.47 -4.70
CA ILE A 295 -20.88 -14.17 -4.33
C ILE A 295 -19.79 -14.31 -3.25
N THR A 296 -19.81 -15.37 -2.45
CA THR A 296 -18.81 -15.61 -1.40
C THR A 296 -17.41 -15.88 -1.97
N LYS A 297 -17.34 -16.27 -3.25
CA LYS A 297 -16.07 -16.46 -3.98
C LYS A 297 -15.48 -15.16 -4.51
N VAL A 298 -16.22 -14.04 -4.44
CA VAL A 298 -15.68 -12.74 -4.84
C VAL A 298 -14.73 -12.23 -3.75
N GLY A 299 -13.43 -12.29 -4.06
CA GLY A 299 -12.39 -11.73 -3.21
C GLY A 299 -12.38 -10.20 -3.17
N ASN A 300 -11.24 -9.64 -2.77
CA ASN A 300 -11.02 -8.19 -2.69
C ASN A 300 -10.90 -7.53 -4.08
N VAL A 301 -10.51 -8.30 -5.10
CA VAL A 301 -10.44 -7.86 -6.50
C VAL A 301 -11.35 -8.75 -7.33
N LEU A 302 -12.29 -8.15 -8.06
CA LEU A 302 -13.16 -8.85 -8.99
C LEU A 302 -12.52 -8.82 -10.38
N ALA A 303 -12.35 -9.99 -11.01
CA ALA A 303 -12.06 -10.08 -12.44
C ALA A 303 -13.27 -10.64 -13.20
N MET A 304 -13.45 -10.19 -14.43
CA MET A 304 -14.51 -10.63 -15.33
C MET A 304 -14.06 -10.55 -16.79
N VAL A 305 -14.61 -11.44 -17.62
CA VAL A 305 -14.48 -11.40 -19.07
C VAL A 305 -15.86 -11.07 -19.64
N TYR A 306 -15.94 -10.09 -20.54
CA TYR A 306 -17.20 -9.70 -21.17
C TYR A 306 -17.00 -9.24 -22.61
N GLU A 307 -18.01 -9.46 -23.44
CA GLU A 307 -18.07 -8.94 -24.80
C GLU A 307 -18.59 -7.50 -24.81
N GLY A 308 -18.06 -6.68 -25.71
CA GLY A 308 -18.50 -5.31 -25.91
C GLY A 308 -18.22 -4.84 -27.33
N GLY A 309 -18.96 -3.82 -27.77
CA GLY A 309 -18.84 -3.29 -29.12
C GLY A 309 -19.55 -4.16 -30.16
N LYS A 310 -20.29 -3.52 -31.06
CA LYS A 310 -20.88 -4.18 -32.24
C LYS A 310 -19.99 -4.03 -33.48
N ASP A 311 -19.20 -2.96 -33.52
CA ASP A 311 -18.25 -2.64 -34.57
C ASP A 311 -17.16 -1.72 -33.98
N PRO A 312 -15.91 -2.20 -33.81
CA PRO A 312 -15.45 -3.58 -33.98
C PRO A 312 -15.96 -4.52 -32.87
N VAL A 313 -15.88 -5.84 -33.11
CA VAL A 313 -16.17 -6.86 -32.08
C VAL A 313 -15.02 -6.88 -31.08
N SER A 314 -15.31 -6.84 -29.78
CA SER A 314 -14.26 -6.83 -28.77
C SER A 314 -14.62 -7.63 -27.52
N THR A 315 -13.71 -8.49 -27.09
CA THR A 315 -13.76 -9.15 -25.78
C THR A 315 -12.82 -8.44 -24.83
N TRP A 316 -13.29 -8.17 -23.62
CA TRP A 316 -12.54 -7.45 -22.60
C TRP A 316 -12.36 -8.31 -21.37
N THR A 317 -11.11 -8.45 -20.94
CA THR A 317 -10.77 -8.92 -19.59
C THR A 317 -10.62 -7.69 -18.72
N LYS A 318 -11.29 -7.66 -17.56
CA LYS A 318 -11.28 -6.51 -16.65
C LYS A 318 -11.07 -6.97 -15.22
N ALA A 319 -10.23 -6.26 -14.48
CA ALA A 319 -10.15 -6.32 -13.03
C ALA A 319 -10.61 -5.00 -12.41
N VAL A 320 -11.35 -5.09 -11.30
CA VAL A 320 -11.92 -3.94 -10.60
C VAL A 320 -11.93 -4.19 -9.08
N ALA A 321 -11.66 -3.14 -8.32
CA ALA A 321 -11.84 -3.07 -6.88
C ALA A 321 -12.14 -1.63 -6.45
N THR A 322 -12.86 -1.46 -5.34
CA THR A 322 -12.89 -0.20 -4.59
C THR A 322 -12.04 -0.38 -3.35
N ALA A 323 -11.03 0.47 -3.14
CA ALA A 323 -10.10 0.29 -2.03
C ALA A 323 -9.48 1.60 -1.57
N LEU A 324 -9.22 1.69 -0.26
CA LEU A 324 -8.44 2.78 0.34
C LEU A 324 -7.80 2.30 1.67
N PRO A 325 -6.52 2.61 1.93
CA PRO A 325 -5.95 2.40 3.25
C PRO A 325 -6.49 3.43 4.25
N SER A 326 -6.96 2.97 5.40
CA SER A 326 -7.18 3.80 6.58
C SER A 326 -5.88 3.95 7.36
N PHE A 327 -5.69 5.06 8.06
CA PHE A 327 -4.45 5.30 8.82
C PHE A 327 -4.72 5.87 10.22
N PRO A 328 -5.38 5.12 11.12
CA PRO A 328 -5.69 5.55 12.48
C PRO A 328 -4.43 5.86 13.31
N ALA A 329 -3.32 5.16 13.08
CA ALA A 329 -2.05 5.38 13.77
C ALA A 329 -1.19 6.53 13.17
N ALA A 330 -1.81 7.44 12.40
CA ALA A 330 -1.11 8.56 11.76
C ALA A 330 -0.42 9.51 12.76
N ASP A 331 -0.85 9.53 14.01
CA ASP A 331 -0.24 10.26 15.13
C ASP A 331 0.88 9.48 15.83
N GLU A 332 1.12 8.21 15.52
CA GLU A 332 2.17 7.39 16.13
C GLU A 332 3.38 7.16 15.22
N VAL A 333 3.39 7.74 14.02
CA VAL A 333 4.47 7.61 13.04
C VAL A 333 5.30 8.89 12.97
N PHE A 334 6.59 8.76 12.68
CA PHE A 334 7.45 9.90 12.33
C PHE A 334 7.93 9.77 10.88
N GLN A 335 7.72 10.79 10.05
CA GLN A 335 8.03 10.79 8.62
C GLN A 335 9.11 11.81 8.30
N ALA A 336 10.29 11.33 7.89
CA ALA A 336 11.40 12.18 7.53
C ALA A 336 11.79 12.03 6.05
N GLN A 337 12.14 13.15 5.40
CA GLN A 337 12.93 13.15 4.17
C GLN A 337 14.38 13.46 4.53
N VAL A 338 15.30 12.56 4.20
CA VAL A 338 16.63 12.52 4.84
C VAL A 338 17.82 12.63 3.90
N ILE A 339 17.58 12.51 2.59
CA ILE A 339 18.59 12.67 1.53
C ILE A 339 18.09 13.58 0.41
#